data_AF-A0A915AK32-F1
#
_entry.id   AF-A0A915AK32-F1
#
_cell.length_a   1.000
_cell.length_b   1.000
_cell.length_c   1.000
_cell.angle_alpha   90.00
_cell.angle_beta   90.00
_cell.angle_gamma   90.00
#
_symmetry.space_group_name_H-M   'P 1'
#
loop_
_entity.id
_entity.type
_entity.pdbx_description
1 polymer ?
#
loop_
_entity_poly.entity_id
_entity_poly.type
_entity_poly.pdbx_seq_one_letter_code
_entity_poly.pdbx_strand_id
1 'polypeptide(L)'
;ATGSVCDVSFTGMSLLASGEVNVDADRTPLFFFVQSTPSGQFTANAVSSSGQLWTSSYSSEEWIKLYEEGGAASNEQFFEWLSDADSKITAKTDRNSLEIKWSKEDEEGFFFEICSLHLVQEPPNAFIGLLRSLLNERAAFYERATNAEAKLDEMRDHMEKLEQRSSELSEFCSNLETTLISKFAVILREKLKKK
;
A
#
# COMPACT_ATOMS: atom_id res chain seq x y z
N ALA A 1 18.97 -18.87 -13.41
CA ALA A 1 19.00 -17.46 -12.98
C ALA A 1 17.79 -17.25 -12.10
N THR A 2 17.99 -17.15 -10.80
CA THR A 2 16.94 -16.88 -9.82
C THR A 2 16.69 -15.37 -9.81
N GLY A 3 15.60 -14.96 -10.44
CA GLY A 3 15.10 -13.58 -10.36
C GLY A 3 14.67 -13.30 -8.92
N SER A 4 15.47 -12.52 -8.21
CA SER A 4 15.08 -11.91 -6.95
C SER A 4 14.00 -10.88 -7.26
N VAL A 5 12.74 -11.28 -7.16
CA VAL A 5 11.62 -10.34 -7.03
C VAL A 5 11.94 -9.52 -5.79
N CYS A 6 12.18 -8.22 -5.98
CA CYS A 6 12.36 -7.29 -4.89
C CYS A 6 11.01 -7.19 -4.18
N ASP A 7 10.84 -8.02 -3.16
CA ASP A 7 9.69 -7.97 -2.27
C ASP A 7 9.87 -6.71 -1.42
N VAL A 8 9.35 -5.58 -1.93
CA VAL A 8 9.28 -4.34 -1.17
C VAL A 8 8.18 -4.56 -0.14
N SER A 9 8.51 -5.24 0.96
CA SER A 9 7.61 -5.34 2.09
C SER A 9 7.46 -3.95 2.70
N PHE A 10 6.28 -3.37 2.51
CA PHE A 10 5.86 -2.17 3.22
C PHE A 10 5.68 -2.51 4.70
N THR A 11 6.77 -2.51 5.45
CA THR A 11 6.79 -2.68 6.90
C THR A 11 6.40 -1.36 7.55
N GLY A 12 5.12 -1.14 7.80
CA GLY A 12 4.62 0.06 8.47
C GLY A 12 3.11 -0.02 8.65
N MET A 13 2.54 0.81 9.54
CA MET A 13 1.09 0.94 9.57
C MET A 13 0.61 1.51 8.24
N SER A 14 -0.45 0.92 7.67
CA SER A 14 -1.09 1.44 6.46
C SER A 14 -2.41 2.07 6.86
N LEU A 15 -2.66 3.30 6.40
CA LEU A 15 -4.02 3.84 6.39
C LEU A 15 -4.82 3.06 5.35
N LEU A 16 -5.97 2.53 5.75
CA LEU A 16 -6.79 1.64 4.92
C LEU A 16 -8.12 2.27 4.55
N ALA A 17 -8.74 2.97 5.50
CA ALA A 17 -9.97 3.71 5.28
C ALA A 17 -10.01 4.94 6.20
N SER A 18 -10.71 5.99 5.78
CA SER A 18 -10.93 7.18 6.60
C SER A 18 -12.16 7.94 6.15
N GLY A 19 -12.73 8.73 7.06
CA GLY A 19 -13.82 9.63 6.73
C GLY A 19 -14.20 10.52 7.89
N GLU A 20 -15.25 11.29 7.66
CA GLU A 20 -15.80 12.22 8.64
C GLU A 20 -17.27 11.89 8.91
N VAL A 21 -17.69 11.97 10.17
CA VAL A 21 -19.06 11.74 10.58
C VAL A 21 -19.41 12.63 11.77
N ASN A 22 -20.66 13.08 11.85
CA ASN A 22 -21.14 13.81 13.02
C ASN A 22 -21.82 12.84 13.98
N VAL A 23 -21.54 12.98 15.28
CA VAL A 23 -22.28 12.26 16.32
C VAL A 23 -23.74 12.72 16.32
N ASP A 24 -24.67 11.77 16.33
CA ASP A 24 -26.11 12.04 16.22
C ASP A 24 -26.64 12.94 17.34
N ALA A 25 -26.13 12.77 18.56
CA ALA A 25 -26.67 13.41 19.76
C ALA A 25 -26.33 14.91 19.87
N ASP A 26 -25.11 15.29 19.51
CA ASP A 26 -24.56 16.62 19.76
C ASP A 26 -23.97 17.29 18.51
N ARG A 27 -24.02 16.61 17.35
CA ARG A 27 -23.43 17.04 16.07
C ARG A 27 -21.92 17.30 16.17
N THR A 28 -21.24 16.68 17.12
CA THR A 28 -19.78 16.77 17.22
C THR A 28 -19.14 16.10 16.00
N PRO A 29 -18.29 16.79 15.22
CA PRO A 29 -17.59 16.17 14.11
C PRO A 29 -16.50 15.22 14.64
N LEU A 30 -16.47 14.03 14.04
CA LEU A 30 -15.48 13.00 14.25
C LEU A 30 -14.74 12.74 12.94
N PHE A 31 -13.42 12.64 13.06
CA PHE A 31 -12.59 12.03 12.04
C PHE A 31 -12.34 10.58 12.44
N PHE A 32 -12.69 9.62 11.59
CA PHE A 32 -12.39 8.21 11.81
C PHE A 32 -11.37 7.72 10.79
N PHE A 33 -10.59 6.72 11.19
CA PHE A 33 -9.70 6.02 10.29
C PHE A 33 -9.38 4.61 10.78
N VAL A 34 -9.15 3.72 9.83
CA VAL A 34 -8.72 2.34 10.06
C VAL A 34 -7.29 2.19 9.56
N GLN A 35 -6.45 1.58 10.36
CA GLN A 35 -5.07 1.27 10.01
C GLN A 35 -4.75 -0.19 10.29
N SER A 36 -3.84 -0.78 9.53
CA SER A 36 -3.21 -2.06 9.90
C SER A 36 -1.94 -1.84 10.69
N THR A 37 -1.59 -2.79 11.55
CA THR A 37 -0.29 -2.87 12.21
C THR A 37 0.65 -3.79 11.44
N PRO A 38 1.98 -3.68 11.63
CA PRO A 38 2.94 -4.63 11.07
C PRO A 38 2.71 -6.09 11.51
N SER A 39 2.00 -6.32 12.62
CA SER A 39 1.61 -7.65 13.09
C SER A 39 0.35 -8.20 12.41
N GLY A 40 -0.25 -7.47 11.46
CA GLY A 40 -1.46 -7.87 10.75
C GLY A 40 -2.76 -7.64 11.52
N GLN A 41 -2.72 -6.88 12.62
CA GLN A 41 -3.93 -6.44 13.33
C GLN A 41 -4.50 -5.19 12.67
N PHE A 42 -5.78 -4.93 12.91
CA PHE A 42 -6.47 -3.74 12.43
C PHE A 42 -6.87 -2.89 13.63
N THR A 43 -6.62 -1.58 13.55
CA THR A 43 -7.02 -0.63 14.58
C THR A 43 -7.96 0.40 13.97
N ALA A 44 -9.17 0.47 14.51
CA ALA A 44 -10.10 1.55 14.23
C ALA A 44 -9.88 2.68 15.24
N ASN A 45 -9.76 3.90 14.73
CA ASN A 45 -9.58 5.10 15.53
C ASN A 45 -10.66 6.10 15.17
N ALA A 46 -11.14 6.84 16.16
CA ALA A 46 -11.99 8.00 15.95
C ALA A 46 -11.54 9.14 16.86
N VAL A 47 -11.46 10.35 16.32
CA VAL A 47 -11.02 11.54 17.02
C VAL A 47 -12.04 12.64 16.85
N SER A 48 -12.50 13.21 17.96
CA SER A 48 -13.34 14.41 17.92
C SER A 48 -12.51 15.68 17.77
N SER A 49 -13.16 16.77 17.36
CA SER A 49 -12.59 18.11 17.34
C SER A 49 -12.02 18.58 18.70
N SER A 50 -12.48 18.01 19.81
CA SER A 50 -11.96 18.28 21.16
C SER A 50 -10.66 17.53 21.50
N GLY A 51 -10.22 16.62 20.64
CA GLY A 51 -9.07 15.74 20.88
C GLY A 51 -9.38 14.49 21.68
N GLN A 52 -10.66 14.22 22.00
CA GLN A 52 -11.04 12.91 22.53
C GLN A 52 -10.83 11.83 21.47
N LEU A 53 -10.14 10.76 21.87
CA LEU A 53 -9.84 9.59 21.05
C LEU A 53 -10.69 8.40 21.52
N TRP A 54 -11.18 7.62 20.56
CA TRP A 54 -11.70 6.28 20.77
C TRP A 54 -10.93 5.30 19.89
N THR A 55 -10.64 4.11 20.42
CA THR A 55 -9.97 3.06 19.65
C THR A 55 -10.64 1.71 19.81
N SER A 56 -10.43 0.85 18.83
CA SER A 56 -10.69 -0.59 18.94
C SER A 56 -9.64 -1.33 18.14
N SER A 57 -9.23 -2.50 18.62
CA SER A 57 -8.25 -3.35 17.95
C SER A 57 -8.88 -4.69 17.62
N TYR A 58 -8.63 -5.15 16.40
CA TYR A 58 -9.16 -6.38 15.84
C TYR A 58 -8.00 -7.24 15.36
N SER A 59 -8.01 -8.50 15.74
CA SER A 59 -7.19 -9.52 15.07
C SER A 59 -7.62 -9.66 13.61
N SER A 60 -6.77 -10.27 12.78
CA SER A 60 -7.13 -10.55 11.38
C SER A 60 -8.40 -11.41 11.28
N GLU A 61 -8.58 -12.37 12.19
CA GLU A 61 -9.78 -13.24 12.21
C GLU A 61 -11.06 -12.47 12.58
N GLU A 62 -11.00 -11.57 13.55
CA GLU A 62 -12.15 -10.72 13.92
C GLU A 62 -12.50 -9.76 12.80
N TRP A 63 -11.49 -9.17 12.16
CA TRP A 63 -11.69 -8.28 11.03
C TRP A 63 -12.32 -8.99 9.82
N ILE A 64 -11.86 -10.22 9.53
CA ILE A 64 -12.43 -11.03 8.45
C ILE A 64 -13.91 -11.30 8.68
N LYS A 65 -14.27 -11.70 9.90
CA LYS A 65 -15.69 -11.93 10.26
C LYS A 65 -16.53 -10.69 10.05
N LEU A 66 -16.04 -9.51 10.45
CA LEU A 66 -16.78 -8.25 10.30
C LEU A 66 -17.13 -7.96 8.83
N TYR A 67 -16.19 -8.11 7.91
CA TYR A 67 -16.47 -7.81 6.50
C TYR A 67 -17.28 -8.91 5.82
N GLU A 68 -17.08 -10.17 6.20
CA GLU A 68 -17.87 -11.30 5.68
C GLU A 68 -19.34 -11.19 6.10
N GLU A 69 -19.60 -10.82 7.37
CA GLU A 69 -20.94 -10.54 7.88
C GLU A 69 -21.59 -9.34 7.16
N GLY A 70 -20.78 -8.35 6.79
CA GLY A 70 -21.19 -7.21 5.95
C GLY A 70 -21.44 -7.57 4.47
N GLY A 71 -21.08 -8.78 4.04
CA GLY A 71 -21.23 -9.26 2.67
C GLY A 71 -20.10 -8.84 1.71
N ALA A 72 -18.98 -8.34 2.22
CA ALA A 72 -17.82 -8.03 1.38
C ALA A 72 -17.08 -9.32 0.97
N ALA A 73 -16.63 -9.37 -0.29
CA ALA A 73 -15.86 -10.49 -0.83
C ALA A 73 -14.36 -10.41 -0.48
N SER A 74 -13.86 -9.21 -0.13
CA SER A 74 -12.47 -9.00 0.27
C SER A 74 -12.29 -7.79 1.18
N ASN A 75 -11.09 -7.70 1.78
CA ASN A 75 -10.67 -6.54 2.57
C ASN A 75 -10.69 -5.24 1.75
N GLU A 76 -10.20 -5.28 0.50
CA GLU A 76 -10.14 -4.11 -0.37
C GLU A 76 -11.54 -3.57 -0.64
N GLN A 77 -12.48 -4.45 -1.00
CA GLN A 77 -13.88 -4.07 -1.20
C GLN A 77 -14.49 -3.48 0.08
N PHE A 78 -14.17 -4.06 1.24
CA PHE A 78 -14.66 -3.55 2.51
C PHE A 78 -14.11 -2.15 2.83
N PHE A 79 -12.81 -1.90 2.61
CA PHE A 79 -12.21 -0.58 2.83
C PHE A 79 -12.74 0.48 1.87
N GLU A 80 -13.05 0.09 0.63
CA GLU A 80 -13.77 0.95 -0.31
C GLU A 80 -15.10 1.37 0.29
N TRP A 81 -15.92 0.43 0.81
CA TRP A 81 -17.21 0.77 1.42
C TRP A 81 -17.09 1.69 2.64
N LEU A 82 -16.07 1.50 3.47
CA LEU A 82 -15.84 2.35 4.65
C LEU A 82 -15.42 3.78 4.27
N SER A 83 -14.86 3.96 3.07
CA SER A 83 -14.40 5.25 2.54
C SER A 83 -15.34 5.83 1.48
N ASP A 84 -16.39 5.09 1.10
CA ASP A 84 -17.31 5.44 0.03
C ASP A 84 -18.18 6.64 0.46
N ALA A 85 -18.27 7.63 -0.42
CA ALA A 85 -19.10 8.81 -0.20
C ALA A 85 -20.60 8.47 -0.27
N ASP A 86 -20.96 7.39 -0.97
CA ASP A 86 -22.34 6.91 -1.10
C ASP A 86 -22.76 6.04 0.10
N SER A 87 -21.82 5.61 0.93
CA SER A 87 -22.11 4.94 2.21
C SER A 87 -22.70 5.94 3.20
N LYS A 88 -23.86 5.60 3.78
CA LYS A 88 -24.42 6.35 4.89
C LYS A 88 -23.70 5.98 6.18
N ILE A 89 -23.02 6.95 6.76
CA ILE A 89 -22.29 6.79 8.02
C ILE A 89 -23.07 7.46 9.15
N THR A 90 -23.25 6.75 10.26
CA THR A 90 -23.86 7.30 11.48
C THR A 90 -22.95 7.02 12.67
N ALA A 91 -22.92 7.93 13.64
CA ALA A 91 -22.10 7.79 14.83
C ALA A 91 -22.90 8.09 16.09
N LYS A 92 -22.78 7.23 17.09
CA LYS A 92 -23.47 7.37 18.38
C LYS A 92 -22.49 7.15 19.51
N THR A 93 -22.55 8.01 20.50
CA THR A 93 -21.76 7.87 21.73
C THR A 93 -22.65 7.39 22.86
N ASP A 94 -22.13 6.48 23.70
CA ASP A 94 -22.77 6.08 24.95
C ASP A 94 -21.73 5.99 26.06
N ARG A 95 -21.82 6.88 27.05
CA ARG A 95 -20.88 7.02 28.17
C ARG A 95 -19.43 7.11 27.71
N ASN A 96 -18.76 5.97 27.59
CA ASN A 96 -17.34 5.81 27.26
C ASN A 96 -17.13 4.96 25.99
N SER A 97 -18.16 4.75 25.18
CA SER A 97 -18.05 4.06 23.91
C SER A 97 -18.54 4.95 22.77
N LEU A 98 -18.05 4.63 21.59
CA LEU A 98 -18.48 5.20 20.32
C LEU A 98 -18.82 4.04 19.39
N GLU A 99 -20.02 4.07 18.83
CA GLU A 99 -20.45 3.17 17.77
C GLU A 99 -20.48 3.96 16.46
N ILE A 100 -19.77 3.47 15.44
CA ILE A 100 -19.84 4.01 14.08
C ILE A 100 -20.44 2.92 13.20
N LYS A 101 -21.49 3.27 12.45
CA LYS A 101 -22.20 2.36 11.56
C LYS A 101 -22.13 2.84 10.14
N TRP A 102 -21.88 1.91 9.23
CA TRP A 102 -21.96 2.11 7.80
C TRP A 102 -23.18 1.37 7.27
N SER A 103 -23.92 2.02 6.40
CA SER A 103 -25.06 1.44 5.70
C SER A 103 -25.00 1.79 4.23
N LYS A 104 -25.43 0.86 3.38
CA LYS A 104 -25.47 1.05 1.93
C LYS A 104 -26.90 1.00 1.43
N GLU A 105 -27.20 1.81 0.41
CA GLU A 105 -28.47 1.78 -0.29
C GLU A 105 -28.50 0.60 -1.28
N ASP A 106 -29.60 -0.17 -1.27
CA ASP A 106 -29.84 -1.22 -2.25
C ASP A 106 -30.48 -0.68 -3.54
N GLU A 107 -30.78 -1.56 -4.50
CA GLU A 107 -31.41 -1.19 -5.77
C GLU A 107 -32.84 -0.63 -5.60
N GLU A 108 -33.47 -0.87 -4.44
CA GLU A 108 -34.82 -0.44 -4.11
C GLU A 108 -34.84 0.87 -3.28
N GLY A 109 -33.68 1.40 -2.90
CA GLY A 109 -33.53 2.63 -2.14
C GLY A 109 -33.55 2.45 -0.61
N PHE A 110 -33.45 1.22 -0.11
CA PHE A 110 -33.39 0.93 1.32
C PHE A 110 -31.94 0.84 1.80
N PHE A 111 -31.69 1.42 2.98
CA PHE A 111 -30.39 1.31 3.64
C PHE A 111 -30.32 0.05 4.50
N PHE A 112 -29.31 -0.78 4.29
CA PHE A 112 -28.97 -1.90 5.16
C PHE A 112 -27.59 -1.69 5.79
N GLU A 113 -27.41 -2.19 7.01
CA GLU A 113 -26.14 -2.09 7.74
C GLU A 113 -25.11 -3.05 7.14
N ILE A 114 -23.93 -2.54 6.79
CA ILE A 114 -22.81 -3.32 6.26
C ILE A 114 -21.66 -3.46 7.27
N CYS A 115 -21.60 -2.59 8.27
CA CYS A 115 -20.58 -2.64 9.31
C CYS A 115 -21.03 -1.82 10.53
N SER A 116 -20.73 -2.32 11.72
CA SER A 116 -20.74 -1.55 12.96
C SER A 116 -19.41 -1.76 13.69
N LEU A 117 -18.71 -0.65 13.97
CA LEU A 117 -17.51 -0.66 14.79
C LEU A 117 -17.82 -0.07 16.16
N HIS A 118 -17.44 -0.82 17.20
CA HIS A 118 -17.56 -0.40 18.59
C HIS A 118 -16.17 -0.03 19.12
N LEU A 119 -16.00 1.25 19.46
CA LEU A 119 -14.76 1.82 19.94
C LEU A 119 -14.89 2.21 21.41
N VAL A 120 -13.79 2.09 22.15
CA VAL A 120 -13.70 2.44 23.56
C VAL A 120 -12.96 3.76 23.71
N GLN A 121 -13.45 4.61 24.60
CA GLN A 121 -12.85 5.91 24.89
C GLN A 121 -11.47 5.72 25.53
N GLU A 122 -10.47 6.35 24.92
CA GLU A 122 -9.11 6.35 25.45
C GLU A 122 -8.92 7.40 26.56
N PRO A 123 -7.91 7.19 27.44
CA PRO A 123 -7.54 8.16 28.46
C PRO A 123 -7.20 9.54 27.88
N PRO A 124 -7.32 10.60 28.71
CA PRO A 124 -6.85 11.92 28.33
C PRO A 124 -5.38 11.88 27.87
N ASN A 125 -5.08 12.60 26.78
CA ASN A 125 -3.77 12.66 26.09
C ASN A 125 -3.39 11.47 25.20
N ALA A 126 -4.19 10.41 25.11
CA ALA A 126 -3.91 9.30 24.20
C ALA A 126 -3.81 9.75 22.72
N PHE A 127 -4.60 10.76 22.34
CA PHE A 127 -4.50 11.41 21.02
C PHE A 127 -3.09 11.94 20.71
N ILE A 128 -2.38 12.51 21.69
CA ILE A 128 -1.02 13.01 21.50
C ILE A 128 -0.04 11.85 21.26
N GLY A 129 -0.26 10.71 21.93
CA GLY A 129 0.49 9.48 21.67
C GLY A 129 0.28 8.97 20.25
N LEU A 130 -0.99 8.87 19.82
CA LEU A 130 -1.37 8.47 18.47
C LEU A 130 -0.77 9.41 17.41
N LEU A 131 -0.91 10.73 17.60
CA LEU A 131 -0.36 11.74 16.68
C LEU A 131 1.17 11.62 16.55
N ARG A 132 1.89 11.43 17.66
CA ARG A 132 3.35 11.20 17.62
C ARG A 132 3.70 9.92 16.88
N SER A 133 2.94 8.84 17.09
CA SER A 133 3.14 7.59 16.37
C SER A 133 3.02 7.80 14.85
N LEU A 134 1.93 8.42 14.41
CA LEU A 134 1.68 8.69 12.99
C LEU A 134 2.77 9.61 12.38
N LEU A 135 3.24 10.62 13.12
CA LEU A 135 4.32 11.50 12.66
C LEU A 135 5.66 10.76 12.52
N ASN A 136 5.99 9.88 13.47
CA ASN A 136 7.21 9.08 13.41
C ASN A 136 7.20 8.11 12.23
N GLU A 137 6.05 7.50 11.95
CA GLU A 137 5.90 6.61 10.80
C GLU A 137 6.02 7.35 9.48
N ARG A 138 5.44 8.53 9.39
CA ARG A 138 5.59 9.39 8.21
C ARG A 138 7.06 9.76 7.99
N ALA A 139 7.80 10.08 9.05
CA ALA A 139 9.24 10.35 8.95
C ALA A 139 10.01 9.12 8.45
N ALA A 140 9.73 7.94 9.01
CA ALA A 140 10.34 6.67 8.58
C ALA A 140 9.97 6.28 7.15
N PHE A 141 8.77 6.63 6.68
CA PHE A 141 8.38 6.45 5.28
C PHE A 141 9.23 7.33 4.36
N TYR A 142 9.38 8.62 4.66
CA TYR A 142 10.19 9.51 3.81
C TYR A 142 11.64 9.08 3.73
N GLU A 143 12.24 8.67 4.85
CA GLU A 143 13.61 8.13 4.86
C GLU A 143 13.73 6.91 3.95
N ARG A 144 12.77 5.98 4.01
CA ARG A 144 12.74 4.80 3.15
C ARG A 144 12.55 5.14 1.68
N ALA A 145 11.68 6.10 1.37
CA ALA A 145 11.44 6.56 0.00
C ALA A 145 12.74 7.14 -0.61
N THR A 146 13.42 8.04 0.11
CA THR A 146 14.69 8.62 -0.35
C THR A 146 15.78 7.55 -0.54
N ASN A 147 15.87 6.57 0.37
CA ASN A 147 16.80 5.46 0.22
C ASN A 147 16.46 4.55 -0.97
N ALA A 148 15.18 4.36 -1.27
CA ALA A 148 14.73 3.59 -2.44
C ALA A 148 15.06 4.31 -3.75
N GLU A 149 14.86 5.64 -3.80
CA GLU A 149 15.24 6.47 -4.95
C GLU A 149 16.75 6.37 -5.23
N ALA A 150 17.59 6.50 -4.19
CA ALA A 150 19.05 6.36 -4.33
C ALA A 150 19.46 4.99 -4.89
N LYS A 151 18.79 3.90 -4.46
CA LYS A 151 19.02 2.56 -5.00
C LYS A 151 18.58 2.42 -6.45
N LEU A 152 17.46 3.04 -6.84
CA LEU A 152 17.00 3.04 -8.22
C LEU A 152 17.97 3.78 -9.14
N ASP A 153 18.54 4.90 -8.69
CA ASP A 153 19.57 5.62 -9.43
C ASP A 153 20.84 4.76 -9.60
N GLU A 154 21.30 4.07 -8.55
CA GLU A 154 22.44 3.14 -8.64
C GLU A 154 22.16 1.99 -9.62
N MET A 155 20.95 1.42 -9.60
CA MET A 155 20.53 0.37 -10.53
C MET A 155 20.49 0.87 -11.97
N ARG A 156 20.03 2.11 -12.20
CA ARG A 156 20.02 2.74 -13.53
C ARG A 156 21.46 2.86 -14.05
N ASP A 157 22.38 3.38 -13.26
CA ASP A 157 23.79 3.51 -13.62
C ASP A 157 24.43 2.15 -13.96
N HIS A 158 24.06 1.10 -13.22
CA HIS A 158 24.51 -0.26 -13.51
C HIS A 158 23.95 -0.79 -14.83
N MET A 159 22.69 -0.50 -15.12
CA MET A 159 22.03 -0.93 -16.36
C MET A 159 22.65 -0.24 -17.58
N GLU A 160 22.92 1.07 -17.50
CA GLU A 160 23.62 1.82 -18.56
C GLU A 160 25.01 1.24 -18.85
N LYS A 161 25.79 0.94 -17.79
CA LYS A 161 27.10 0.28 -17.95
C LYS A 161 27.01 -1.10 -18.59
N LEU A 162 25.96 -1.86 -18.25
CA LEU A 162 25.74 -3.19 -18.81
C LEU A 162 25.35 -3.11 -20.29
N GLU A 163 24.48 -2.17 -20.64
CA GLU A 163 24.08 -1.90 -22.02
C GLU A 163 25.28 -1.49 -22.88
N GLN A 164 26.13 -0.59 -22.37
CA GLN A 164 27.36 -0.21 -23.03
C GLN A 164 28.27 -1.43 -23.29
N ARG A 165 28.52 -2.26 -22.28
CA ARG A 165 29.32 -3.48 -22.43
C ARG A 165 28.71 -4.46 -23.42
N SER A 166 27.38 -4.56 -23.45
CA SER A 166 26.69 -5.43 -24.40
C SER A 166 26.87 -4.93 -25.84
N SER A 167 26.84 -3.62 -26.06
CA SER A 167 27.11 -3.00 -27.36
C SER A 167 28.55 -3.27 -27.80
N GLU A 168 29.52 -3.05 -26.93
CA GLU A 168 30.95 -3.32 -27.19
C GLU A 168 31.19 -4.79 -27.56
N LEU A 169 30.55 -5.73 -26.85
CA LEU A 169 30.65 -7.16 -27.17
C LEU A 169 30.01 -7.50 -28.51
N SER A 170 28.88 -6.90 -28.85
CA SER A 170 28.22 -7.10 -30.14
C SER A 170 29.10 -6.62 -31.29
N GLU A 171 29.69 -5.44 -31.16
CA GLU A 171 30.63 -4.88 -32.14
C GLU A 171 31.87 -5.78 -32.27
N PHE A 172 32.45 -6.24 -31.15
CA PHE A 172 33.56 -7.16 -31.15
C PHE A 172 33.23 -8.46 -31.91
N CYS A 173 32.08 -9.06 -31.66
CA CYS A 173 31.62 -10.27 -32.35
C CYS A 173 31.46 -10.02 -33.86
N SER A 174 30.86 -8.91 -34.27
CA SER A 174 30.67 -8.56 -35.68
C SER A 174 32.01 -8.34 -36.40
N ASN A 175 32.95 -7.66 -35.76
CA ASN A 175 34.30 -7.45 -36.28
C ASN A 175 35.08 -8.76 -36.41
N LEU A 176 34.96 -9.64 -35.42
CA LEU A 176 35.57 -10.97 -35.43
C LEU A 176 35.02 -11.82 -36.58
N GLU A 177 33.69 -11.85 -36.73
CA GLU A 177 33.00 -12.56 -37.82
C GLU A 177 33.47 -12.06 -39.19
N THR A 178 33.44 -10.75 -39.40
CA THR A 178 33.91 -10.12 -40.65
C THR A 178 35.37 -10.45 -40.95
N THR A 179 36.24 -10.41 -39.93
CA THR A 179 37.66 -10.74 -40.06
C THR A 179 37.87 -12.20 -40.45
N LEU A 180 37.14 -13.11 -39.80
CA LEU A 180 37.21 -14.55 -40.10
C LEU A 180 36.74 -14.82 -41.53
N ILE A 181 35.58 -14.29 -41.94
CA ILE A 181 35.04 -14.42 -43.30
C ILE A 181 36.06 -13.93 -44.33
N SER A 182 36.65 -12.75 -44.11
CA SER A 182 37.66 -12.17 -45.00
C SER A 182 38.89 -13.08 -45.15
N LYS A 183 39.44 -13.57 -44.03
CA LYS A 183 40.60 -14.49 -44.04
C LYS A 183 40.27 -15.80 -44.77
N PHE A 184 39.11 -16.40 -44.51
CA PHE A 184 38.69 -17.63 -45.21
C PHE A 184 38.53 -17.40 -46.72
N ALA A 185 37.94 -16.27 -47.13
CA ALA A 185 37.78 -15.92 -48.55
C ALA A 185 39.13 -15.72 -49.27
N VAL A 186 40.15 -15.18 -48.59
CA VAL A 186 41.51 -15.08 -49.14
C VAL A 186 42.12 -16.47 -49.34
N ILE A 187 42.06 -17.33 -48.32
CA ILE A 187 42.60 -18.71 -48.38
C ILE A 187 41.94 -19.50 -49.52
N LEU A 188 40.62 -19.41 -49.66
CA LEU A 188 39.87 -20.07 -50.74
C LEU A 188 40.32 -19.57 -52.12
N ARG A 189 40.47 -18.26 -52.31
CA ARG A 189 40.96 -17.69 -53.58
C ARG A 189 42.37 -18.15 -53.92
N GLU A 190 43.28 -18.21 -52.95
CA GLU A 190 44.64 -18.71 -53.18
C GLU A 190 44.66 -20.19 -53.54
N LYS A 191 43.83 -21.01 -52.90
CA LYS A 191 43.67 -22.44 -53.22
C LYS A 191 43.13 -22.64 -54.64
N LEU A 192 42.18 -21.82 -55.08
CA LEU A 192 41.60 -21.89 -56.42
C LEU A 192 42.58 -21.47 -57.53
N LYS A 193 43.49 -20.52 -57.26
CA LYS A 193 44.52 -20.07 -58.23
C LYS A 193 45.67 -21.08 -58.45
N LYS A 194 45.79 -22.09 -57.59
CA LYS A 194 46.83 -23.14 -57.68
C LYS A 194 46.37 -24.40 -58.42
N LYS A 195 45.16 -24.39 -59.01
CA LYS A 195 44.68 -25.37 -59.98
C LYS A 195 44.77 -24.78 -61.38
#